data_AF-A0AA38MD63-F1
#
_entry.id   AF-A0AA38MD63-F1
#
_cell.length_a   1.000
_cell.length_b   1.000
_cell.length_c   1.000
_cell.angle_alpha   90.00
_cell.angle_beta   90.00
_cell.angle_gamma   90.00
#
_symmetry.space_group_name_H-M   'P 1'
#
loop_
_entity.id
_entity.type
_entity.pdbx_description
1 polymer ?
#
loop_
_entity_poly.entity_id
_entity_poly.type
_entity_poly.pdbx_seq_one_letter_code
_entity_poly.pdbx_strand_id
1 'polypeptide(L)'
;MLRATISTKNNVDITQCKELIAFFKKELEGYRPDKSKIFTKGQIGRFLKEADDKQFFLTKIAWIICVVGACRIEELTNLLLQNVEDEELVFPIQIPSNKI
;
A
#
# COMPACT_ATOMS: atom_id res chain seq x y z
N MET A 1 -1.18 13.48 -3.82
CA MET A 1 -2.01 13.25 -2.63
C MET A 1 -2.91 14.44 -2.30
N LEU A 2 -2.46 15.70 -2.36
CA LEU A 2 -3.28 16.88 -2.02
C LEU A 2 -4.61 16.99 -2.78
N ARG A 3 -4.58 16.82 -4.11
CA ARG A 3 -5.78 16.87 -4.97
C ARG A 3 -6.83 15.83 -4.60
N ALA A 4 -6.39 14.58 -4.41
CA ALA A 4 -7.27 13.50 -3.97
C ALA A 4 -7.85 13.83 -2.59
N THR A 5 -7.03 14.27 -1.63
CA THR A 5 -7.50 14.62 -0.29
C THR A 5 -8.55 15.73 -0.28
N ILE A 6 -8.36 16.81 -1.05
CA ILE A 6 -9.33 17.91 -1.14
C ILE A 6 -10.64 17.43 -1.77
N SER A 7 -10.55 16.60 -2.82
CA SER A 7 -11.73 16.01 -3.45
C SER A 7 -12.49 15.10 -2.49
N THR A 8 -11.82 14.20 -1.77
CA THR A 8 -12.48 13.23 -0.87
C THR A 8 -13.01 13.88 0.41
N LYS A 9 -12.28 14.84 1.01
CA LYS A 9 -12.67 15.44 2.30
C LYS A 9 -13.60 16.66 2.17
N ASN A 10 -13.41 17.47 1.14
CA ASN A 10 -14.12 18.74 1.00
C ASN A 10 -15.13 18.71 -0.14
N ASN A 11 -15.20 17.62 -0.92
CA ASN A 11 -16.05 17.49 -2.11
C ASN A 11 -15.83 18.63 -3.13
N VAL A 12 -14.61 19.16 -3.20
CA VAL A 12 -14.25 20.26 -4.12
C VAL A 12 -13.46 19.70 -5.30
N ASP A 13 -13.96 19.94 -6.50
CA ASP A 13 -13.25 19.64 -7.73
C ASP A 13 -12.30 20.79 -8.11
N ILE A 14 -11.06 20.68 -7.63
CA ILE A 14 -10.01 21.67 -7.93
C ILE A 14 -9.49 21.61 -9.38
N THR A 15 -9.99 20.69 -10.23
CA THR A 15 -9.61 20.66 -11.65
C THR A 15 -10.10 21.87 -12.42
N GLN A 16 -11.18 22.48 -11.93
CA GLN A 16 -11.82 23.62 -12.55
C GLN A 16 -11.11 24.94 -12.19
N CYS A 17 -10.30 24.94 -11.13
CA CYS A 17 -9.56 26.11 -10.64
C CYS A 17 -8.25 26.30 -11.41
N LYS A 18 -8.31 26.92 -12.59
CA LYS A 18 -7.15 27.12 -13.48
C LYS A 18 -6.00 27.91 -12.83
N GLU A 19 -6.32 28.95 -12.07
CA GLU A 19 -5.32 29.78 -11.37
C GLU A 19 -4.56 28.99 -10.32
N LEU A 20 -5.28 28.17 -9.54
CA LEU A 20 -4.70 27.30 -8.52
C LEU A 20 -3.78 26.23 -9.14
N ILE A 21 -4.18 25.64 -10.27
CA ILE A 21 -3.34 24.68 -11.00
C ILE A 21 -2.08 25.35 -11.53
N ALA A 22 -2.19 26.56 -12.08
CA ALA A 22 -1.04 27.32 -12.57
C ALA A 22 -0.06 27.67 -11.43
N PHE A 23 -0.58 28.07 -10.28
CA PHE A 23 0.19 28.30 -9.06
C PHE A 23 0.96 27.04 -8.64
N PHE A 24 0.28 25.89 -8.53
CA PHE A 24 0.94 24.64 -8.17
C PHE A 24 2.00 24.21 -9.18
N LYS A 25 1.79 24.40 -10.49
CA LYS A 25 2.80 24.07 -11.50
C LYS A 25 4.08 24.90 -11.34
N LYS A 26 3.93 26.19 -11.02
CA LYS A 26 5.06 27.10 -10.78
C LYS A 26 5.80 26.75 -9.49
N GLU A 27 5.07 26.46 -8.40
CA GLU A 27 5.68 26.01 -7.14
C GLU A 27 6.38 24.64 -7.26
N LEU A 28 5.90 23.78 -8.18
CA LEU A 28 6.49 22.47 -8.44
C LEU A 28 7.64 22.51 -9.46
N GLU A 29 7.99 23.67 -10.03
CA GLU A 29 9.16 23.77 -10.91
C GLU A 29 10.44 23.41 -10.14
N GLY A 30 11.17 22.41 -10.64
CA GLY A 30 12.35 21.88 -9.97
C GLY A 30 12.07 20.87 -8.84
N TYR A 31 10.81 20.65 -8.47
CA TYR A 31 10.46 19.59 -7.53
C TYR A 31 10.75 18.22 -8.15
N ARG A 32 11.68 17.48 -7.55
CA ARG A 32 11.89 16.06 -7.84
C ARG A 32 11.14 15.25 -6.80
N PRO A 33 10.15 14.44 -7.19
CA PRO A 33 9.48 13.55 -6.25
C PRO A 33 10.50 12.61 -5.63
N ASP A 34 10.70 12.74 -4.32
CA ASP A 34 11.50 11.80 -3.57
C ASP A 34 10.71 10.50 -3.45
N LYS A 35 11.22 9.43 -4.06
CA LYS A 35 10.57 8.13 -3.97
C LYS A 35 10.95 7.53 -2.63
N SER A 36 9.94 7.12 -1.86
CA SER A 36 10.18 6.31 -0.66
C SER A 36 11.13 5.16 -0.99
N LYS A 37 12.10 4.93 -0.10
CA LYS A 37 13.01 3.78 -0.23
C LYS A 37 12.17 2.51 -0.33
N ILE A 38 12.32 1.79 -1.43
CA ILE A 38 11.68 0.49 -1.63
C ILE A 38 12.63 -0.61 -1.19
N PHE A 39 12.09 -1.64 -0.56
CA PHE A 39 12.86 -2.83 -0.24
C PHE A 39 13.17 -3.62 -1.51
N THR A 40 14.41 -4.08 -1.62
CA THR A 40 14.82 -5.00 -2.69
C THR A 40 14.37 -6.42 -2.37
N LYS A 41 14.24 -7.27 -3.40
CA LYS A 41 13.94 -8.70 -3.22
C LYS A 41 14.94 -9.40 -2.28
N GLY A 42 16.22 -9.01 -2.34
CA GLY A 42 17.26 -9.53 -1.46
C GLY A 42 17.06 -9.12 0.01
N GLN A 43 16.69 -7.87 0.27
CA GLN A 43 16.39 -7.39 1.63
C GLN A 43 15.15 -8.07 2.22
N ILE A 44 14.09 -8.23 1.43
CA ILE A 44 12.87 -8.95 1.86
C ILE A 44 13.21 -10.42 2.14
N GLY A 45 13.91 -11.09 1.22
CA GLY A 45 14.29 -12.49 1.40
C GLY A 45 15.20 -12.70 2.60
N ARG A 46 16.13 -11.78 2.87
CA ARG A 46 16.98 -11.79 4.05
C ARG A 46 16.15 -11.64 5.32
N PHE A 47 15.23 -10.68 5.36
CA PHE A 47 14.33 -10.49 6.51
C PHE A 47 13.50 -11.74 6.80
N LEU A 48 12.88 -12.32 5.77
CA LEU A 48 12.05 -13.53 5.93
C LEU A 48 12.85 -14.72 6.47
N LYS A 49 14.13 -14.86 6.07
CA LYS A 49 15.00 -15.97 6.50
C LYS A 49 15.68 -15.76 7.84
N GLU A 50 16.21 -14.57 8.10
CA GLU A 50 17.14 -14.32 9.21
C GLU A 50 16.50 -13.65 10.42
N ALA A 51 15.36 -12.94 10.26
CA ALA A 51 14.73 -12.27 11.40
C ALA A 51 14.14 -13.30 12.38
N ASP A 52 14.16 -12.99 13.68
CA ASP A 52 13.62 -13.86 14.71
C ASP A 52 12.08 -14.01 14.61
N ASP A 53 11.60 -15.24 14.64
CA ASP A 53 10.16 -15.51 14.52
C ASP A 53 9.41 -15.11 15.80
N LYS A 54 10.01 -15.20 16.99
CA LYS A 54 9.29 -14.84 18.22
C LYS A 54 8.87 -13.37 18.21
N GLN A 55 9.68 -12.51 17.60
CA GLN A 55 9.37 -11.09 17.45
C GLN A 55 8.62 -10.76 16.15
N PHE A 56 8.96 -11.39 15.03
CA PHE A 56 8.52 -10.94 13.70
C PHE A 56 7.61 -11.91 12.96
N PHE A 57 7.13 -12.99 13.57
CA PHE A 57 6.31 -14.01 12.90
C PHE A 57 5.15 -13.40 12.12
N LEU A 58 4.30 -12.60 12.77
CA LEU A 58 3.14 -11.98 12.11
C LEU A 58 3.57 -11.04 10.98
N THR A 59 4.64 -10.28 11.18
CA THR A 59 5.18 -9.36 10.18
C THR A 59 5.71 -10.10 8.95
N LYS A 60 6.35 -11.27 9.13
CA LYS A 60 6.81 -12.11 8.02
C LYS A 60 5.63 -12.65 7.22
N ILE A 61 4.58 -13.14 7.89
CA ILE A 61 3.36 -13.61 7.22
C ILE A 61 2.70 -12.47 6.44
N ALA A 62 2.54 -11.30 7.06
CA ALA A 62 2.03 -10.11 6.39
C ALA A 62 2.83 -9.74 5.13
N TRP A 63 4.16 -9.80 5.19
CA TRP A 63 5.02 -9.55 4.03
C TRP A 63 4.81 -10.58 2.91
N ILE A 64 4.66 -11.85 3.23
CA ILE A 64 4.39 -12.90 2.24
C ILE A 64 3.06 -12.63 1.53
N ILE A 65 2.00 -12.34 2.29
CA ILE A 65 0.68 -12.01 1.75
C ILE A 65 0.75 -10.77 0.86
N CYS A 66 1.41 -9.69 1.31
CA CYS A 66 1.56 -8.47 0.53
C CYS A 66 2.33 -8.66 -0.77
N VAL A 67 3.45 -9.40 -0.74
CA VAL A 67 4.32 -9.58 -1.91
C VAL A 67 3.68 -10.52 -2.93
N VAL A 68 3.05 -11.61 -2.48
CA VAL A 68 2.42 -12.60 -3.36
C VAL A 68 1.07 -12.09 -3.87
N GLY A 69 0.28 -11.48 -3.00
CA GLY A 69 -1.07 -10.99 -3.30
C GLY A 69 -1.14 -9.59 -3.92
N ALA A 70 -0.02 -8.86 -3.97
CA ALA A 70 0.02 -7.44 -4.36
C ALA A 70 -0.99 -6.57 -3.59
N CYS A 71 -1.19 -6.91 -2.32
CA CYS A 71 -2.19 -6.34 -1.42
C CYS A 71 -1.77 -4.97 -0.89
N ARG A 72 -2.68 -3.99 -0.89
CA ARG A 72 -2.50 -2.69 -0.23
C ARG A 72 -2.60 -2.83 1.28
N ILE A 73 -2.04 -1.86 2.01
CA ILE A 73 -2.08 -1.85 3.49
C ILE A 73 -3.53 -1.94 4.01
N GLU A 74 -4.45 -1.19 3.41
CA GLU A 74 -5.87 -1.20 3.81
C GLU A 74 -6.53 -2.57 3.61
N GLU A 75 -6.25 -3.21 2.47
CA GLU A 75 -6.77 -4.54 2.13
C GLU A 75 -6.22 -5.60 3.10
N LEU A 76 -4.94 -5.49 3.49
CA LEU A 76 -4.32 -6.36 4.48
C LEU A 76 -4.95 -6.18 5.87
N THR A 77 -5.20 -4.93 6.29
CA THR A 77 -5.81 -4.64 7.59
C THR A 77 -7.26 -5.11 7.70
N ASN A 78 -7.95 -5.23 6.56
CA ASN A 78 -9.33 -5.70 6.50
C ASN A 78 -9.44 -7.21 6.25
N LEU A 79 -8.32 -7.93 6.16
CA LEU A 79 -8.31 -9.37 5.94
C LEU A 79 -8.83 -10.11 7.18
N LEU A 80 -9.88 -10.93 7.00
CA LEU A 80 -10.50 -11.70 8.06
C LEU A 80 -10.23 -13.20 7.89
N LEU A 81 -10.40 -13.98 8.96
CA LEU A 81 -10.23 -15.45 8.92
C LEU A 81 -11.15 -16.12 7.90
N GLN A 82 -12.36 -15.58 7.70
CA GLN A 82 -13.31 -16.05 6.68
C GLN A 82 -12.80 -15.88 5.24
N ASN A 83 -11.77 -15.07 5.03
CA ASN A 83 -11.15 -14.86 3.72
C ASN A 83 -10.02 -15.87 3.44
N VAL A 84 -9.72 -16.74 4.40
CA VAL A 84 -8.67 -17.74 4.29
C VAL A 84 -9.32 -19.11 4.28
N GLU A 85 -9.03 -19.87 3.24
CA GLU A 85 -9.37 -21.29 3.16
C GLU A 85 -8.11 -22.09 3.52
N ASP A 86 -8.29 -23.22 4.20
CA ASP A 86 -7.22 -24.15 4.52
C ASP A 86 -7.41 -25.39 3.66
N GLU A 87 -6.69 -25.43 2.55
CA GLU A 87 -6.53 -26.66 1.77
C GLU A 87 -5.17 -27.22 2.20
N GLU A 88 -5.07 -28.49 2.64
CA GLU A 88 -3.88 -29.06 3.29
C GLU A 88 -2.50 -28.73 2.66
N LEU A 89 -2.46 -28.40 1.37
CA LEU A 89 -1.26 -28.03 0.61
C LEU A 89 -1.15 -26.54 0.27
N VAL A 90 -2.24 -25.78 0.30
CA VAL A 90 -2.29 -24.37 -0.10
C VAL A 90 -3.20 -23.57 0.82
N PHE A 91 -2.84 -22.32 1.08
CA PHE A 91 -3.70 -21.39 1.81
C PHE A 91 -4.27 -20.36 0.82
N PRO A 92 -5.44 -20.61 0.19
CA PRO A 92 -6.14 -19.60 -0.59
C PRO A 92 -6.50 -18.42 0.29
N ILE A 93 -6.12 -17.22 -0.16
CA ILE A 93 -6.45 -15.97 0.53
C ILE A 93 -7.22 -15.08 -0.43
N GLN A 94 -8.48 -14.80 -0.08
CA GLN A 94 -9.33 -13.87 -0.81
C GLN A 94 -9.09 -12.45 -0.30
N ILE A 95 -8.37 -11.64 -1.07
CA ILE A 95 -8.07 -10.25 -0.67
C ILE A 95 -9.36 -9.40 -0.76
N PRO A 96 -9.81 -8.79 0.35
CA PRO A 96 -11.01 -7.96 0.34
C PRO A 96 -10.73 -6.69 -0.47
N SER A 97 -11.44 -6.52 -1.59
CA SER A 97 -11.30 -5.33 -2.42
C SER A 97 -12.24 -4.23 -1.96
N ASN A 98 -11.68 -3.16 -1.42
CA ASN A 98 -12.38 -1.89 -1.32
C ASN A 98 -12.34 -1.23 -2.70
N LYS A 99 -13.35 -1.49 -3.53
CA LYS A 99 -13.64 -0.64 -4.69
C LYS A 99 -14.09 0.73 -4.16
N ILE A 100 -13.13 1.63 -4.02
CA ILE A 100 -13.39 3.08 -3.94
C ILE A 100 -13.53 3.60 -5.37
#